data_AF-A0A2G6D3Z5-F1
#
_entry.id   AF-A0A2G6D3Z5-F1
#
_cell.length_a   1.000
_cell.length_b   1.000
_cell.length_c   1.000
_cell.angle_alpha   90.00
_cell.angle_beta   90.00
_cell.angle_gamma   90.00
#
_symmetry.space_group_name_H-M   'P 1'
#
loop_
_entity.id
_entity.type
_entity.pdbx_description
1 polymer ?
#
loop_
_entity_poly.entity_id
_entity_poly.type
_entity_poly.pdbx_seq_one_letter_code
_entity_poly.pdbx_strand_id
1 'polypeptide(L)'
;MKLPADSALTLLQRLMISIAISALLIALLIRFTLNAADSAVWPRLFSVISASSLTFLIIYTIFALIRTTLQASRYSTLIAAAGETPPSRYHLFLVSLSRNMFVDMLPGRLGELSYIAMLNRGCRLSSQVCISSLLISFVFDLIALLFLILVLIPIQLITGTLQGWLAGASAVLGIIVLILLFLCYPVLKTLNRLVPRFAFSKKGFPARLYRFMKKSETAFSLTAQAGVTARITILSIAIRVLKYLGLYILFVGIVNNTFPGMTTAITSVFPALISAEAGASLPIPTFLGLGTYEAGGSMALIALGADKSSAFIVMLAMHIISQIGDYLLGIVGCVLFLFKAKQGQIPETGQRETQGRLLLIVITLFILIAFGFLVLQITAVKKRGSFKPPAAAKTVFITEEPSPETDLKGFMVWSSNRSGNQDFHGTIPHYPVRENASGKPHLEPVAIITETYCFLF
;
A
#
# COMPACT_ATOMS: atom_id res chain seq x y z
N MET A 1 -25.04 -4.68 22.11
CA MET A 1 -24.57 -3.28 22.10
C MET A 1 -24.93 -2.67 20.74
N LYS A 2 -26.08 -1.99 20.64
CA LYS A 2 -26.39 -1.13 19.49
C LYS A 2 -25.34 -0.04 19.48
N LEU A 3 -24.60 0.11 18.38
CA LEU A 3 -23.84 1.33 18.16
C LEU A 3 -24.89 2.45 18.03
N PRO A 4 -24.89 3.46 18.90
CA PRO A 4 -25.84 4.57 18.78
C PRO A 4 -25.71 5.17 17.37
N ALA A 5 -26.81 5.59 16.75
CA ALA A 5 -26.82 6.14 15.39
C ALA A 5 -25.75 7.24 15.20
N ASP A 6 -25.52 8.02 16.25
CA ASP A 6 -24.47 9.05 16.34
C ASP A 6 -23.06 8.49 16.08
N SER A 7 -22.75 7.28 16.55
CA SER A 7 -21.44 6.65 16.33
C SER A 7 -21.21 6.22 14.88
N ALA A 8 -22.26 5.83 14.15
CA ALA A 8 -22.14 5.49 12.73
C ALA A 8 -21.90 6.74 11.88
N LEU A 9 -22.58 7.84 12.20
CA LEU A 9 -22.39 9.13 11.53
C LEU A 9 -20.96 9.68 11.74
N THR A 10 -20.44 9.61 12.98
CA THR A 10 -19.06 10.04 13.26
C THR A 10 -18.00 9.19 12.55
N LEU A 11 -18.24 7.88 12.38
CA LEU A 11 -17.34 7.00 11.62
C LEU A 11 -17.35 7.34 10.13
N LEU A 12 -18.54 7.54 9.54
CA LEU A 12 -18.69 7.94 8.14
C LEU A 12 -17.99 9.26 7.87
N GLN A 13 -18.17 10.27 8.74
CA GLN A 13 -17.49 11.55 8.64
C GLN A 13 -15.96 11.40 8.65
N ARG A 14 -15.41 10.58 9.57
CA ARG A 14 -13.96 10.31 9.63
C ARG A 14 -13.44 9.62 8.37
N LEU A 15 -14.19 8.68 7.82
CA LEU A 15 -13.84 8.01 6.56
C LEU A 15 -13.86 9.00 5.39
N MET A 16 -14.89 9.84 5.29
CA MET A 16 -14.99 10.86 4.23
C MET A 16 -13.84 11.87 4.29
N ILE A 17 -13.49 12.37 5.50
CA ILE A 17 -12.34 13.24 5.70
C ILE A 17 -11.05 12.54 5.27
N SER A 18 -10.90 11.26 5.62
CA SER A 18 -9.70 10.50 5.28
C SER A 18 -9.55 10.27 3.76
N ILE A 19 -10.65 9.93 3.09
CA ILE A 19 -10.70 9.80 1.63
C ILE A 19 -10.34 11.14 0.97
N ALA A 20 -10.90 12.25 1.44
CA ALA A 20 -10.59 13.58 0.93
C ALA A 20 -9.12 13.95 1.10
N ILE A 21 -8.51 13.65 2.25
CA ILE A 21 -7.08 13.91 2.51
C ILE A 21 -6.19 13.04 1.62
N SER A 22 -6.50 11.75 1.43
CA SER A 22 -5.75 10.92 0.49
C SER A 22 -5.89 11.39 -0.95
N ALA A 23 -7.10 11.75 -1.40
CA ALA A 23 -7.32 12.30 -2.73
C ALA A 23 -6.53 13.59 -2.94
N LEU A 24 -6.51 14.48 -1.93
CA LEU A 24 -5.73 15.71 -1.96
C LEU A 24 -4.22 15.41 -2.02
N LEU A 25 -3.70 14.50 -1.20
CA LEU A 25 -2.27 14.16 -1.21
C LEU A 25 -1.85 13.50 -2.52
N ILE A 26 -2.67 12.61 -3.09
CA ILE A 26 -2.42 12.05 -4.42
C ILE A 26 -2.44 13.15 -5.48
N ALA A 27 -3.43 14.06 -5.45
CA ALA A 27 -3.51 15.17 -6.40
C ALA A 27 -2.31 16.11 -6.29
N LEU A 28 -1.85 16.41 -5.06
CA LEU A 28 -0.65 17.20 -4.80
C LEU A 28 0.61 16.49 -5.27
N LEU A 29 0.73 15.18 -5.02
CA LEU A 29 1.83 14.38 -5.54
C LEU A 29 1.84 14.37 -7.05
N ILE A 30 0.70 14.12 -7.70
CA ILE A 30 0.58 14.19 -9.15
C ILE A 30 1.03 15.56 -9.64
N ARG A 31 0.53 16.65 -9.05
CA ARG A 31 0.93 18.02 -9.43
C ARG A 31 2.42 18.31 -9.20
N PHE A 32 3.03 17.71 -8.17
CA PHE A 32 4.42 17.96 -7.78
C PHE A 32 5.41 17.08 -8.55
N THR A 33 5.06 15.83 -8.81
CA THR A 33 5.90 14.86 -9.55
C THR A 33 5.72 14.99 -11.05
N LEU A 34 4.55 15.49 -11.49
CA LEU A 34 4.19 15.66 -12.88
C LEU A 34 3.78 17.12 -13.03
N ASN A 35 4.64 17.93 -13.66
CA ASN A 35 4.35 19.33 -13.97
C ASN A 35 3.11 19.40 -14.87
N ALA A 36 1.89 19.39 -14.31
CA ALA A 36 0.56 19.63 -14.88
C ALA A 36 0.18 19.08 -16.29
N ALA A 37 1.09 18.43 -17.03
CA ALA A 37 1.00 18.31 -18.49
C ALA A 37 1.36 16.93 -19.04
N ASP A 38 1.89 16.00 -18.22
CA ASP A 38 2.12 14.64 -18.69
C ASP A 38 0.83 13.81 -18.57
N SER A 39 -0.06 14.00 -19.55
CA SER A 39 -1.32 13.26 -19.70
C SER A 39 -1.12 11.73 -19.78
N ALA A 40 0.12 11.24 -19.93
CA ALA A 40 0.46 9.83 -20.10
C ALA A 40 0.64 9.05 -18.78
N VAL A 41 0.43 9.66 -17.61
CA VAL A 41 0.65 9.01 -16.30
C VAL A 41 -0.25 7.81 -16.07
N TRP A 42 -1.55 7.97 -16.32
CA TRP A 42 -2.51 6.88 -16.14
C TRP A 42 -2.29 5.73 -17.14
N PRO A 43 -2.09 6.00 -18.46
CA PRO A 43 -1.66 4.96 -19.40
C PRO A 43 -0.39 4.24 -18.97
N ARG A 44 0.63 4.97 -18.50
CA ARG A 44 1.91 4.41 -18.08
C ARG A 44 1.77 3.59 -16.79
N LEU A 45 1.02 4.06 -15.81
CA LEU A 45 0.72 3.28 -14.60
C LEU A 45 -0.02 1.99 -14.97
N PHE A 46 -1.02 2.07 -15.84
CA PHE A 46 -1.76 0.91 -16.30
C PHE A 46 -0.85 -0.07 -17.05
N SER A 47 0.04 0.42 -17.93
CA SER A 47 1.00 -0.43 -18.63
C SER A 47 1.94 -1.13 -17.65
N VAL A 48 2.47 -0.42 -16.65
CA VAL A 48 3.34 -0.97 -15.59
C VAL A 48 2.63 -2.07 -14.81
N ILE A 49 1.40 -1.83 -14.36
CA ILE A 49 0.61 -2.84 -13.62
C ILE A 49 0.32 -4.05 -14.50
N SER A 50 -0.04 -3.83 -15.76
CA SER A 50 -0.33 -4.93 -16.70
C SER A 50 0.90 -5.74 -17.11
N ALA A 51 2.08 -5.12 -17.12
CA ALA A 51 3.37 -5.76 -17.42
C ALA A 51 4.04 -6.40 -16.19
N SER A 52 3.43 -6.24 -15.00
CA SER A 52 3.96 -6.81 -13.77
C SER A 52 3.90 -8.33 -13.82
N SER A 53 5.04 -8.97 -13.55
CA SER A 53 5.15 -10.43 -13.67
C SER A 53 4.44 -11.14 -12.52
N LEU A 54 3.56 -12.07 -12.90
CA LEU A 54 2.81 -12.92 -11.97
C LEU A 54 3.74 -13.71 -11.04
N THR A 55 4.93 -14.11 -11.52
CA THR A 55 5.92 -14.84 -10.71
C THR A 55 6.35 -14.03 -9.50
N PHE A 56 6.67 -12.74 -9.66
CA PHE A 56 7.08 -11.89 -8.54
C PHE A 56 5.93 -11.64 -7.57
N LEU A 57 4.69 -11.54 -8.06
CA LEU A 57 3.49 -11.45 -7.23
C LEU A 57 3.25 -12.72 -6.40
N ILE A 58 3.46 -13.90 -6.98
CA ILE A 58 3.35 -15.18 -6.27
C ILE A 58 4.42 -15.25 -5.19
N ILE A 59 5.66 -14.89 -5.49
CA ILE A 59 6.75 -14.89 -4.50
C ILE A 59 6.44 -13.89 -3.38
N TYR A 60 6.02 -12.66 -3.71
CA TYR A 60 5.55 -11.68 -2.72
C TYR A 60 4.49 -12.28 -1.79
N THR A 61 3.49 -12.95 -2.37
CA THR A 61 2.39 -13.58 -1.63
C THR A 61 2.89 -14.67 -0.69
N ILE A 62 3.85 -15.49 -1.12
CA ILE A 62 4.49 -16.51 -0.26
C ILE A 62 5.19 -15.83 0.93
N PHE A 63 5.99 -14.79 0.69
CA PHE A 63 6.63 -14.02 1.76
C PHE A 63 5.61 -13.41 2.72
N ALA A 64 4.49 -12.88 2.22
CA ALA A 64 3.40 -12.34 3.02
C ALA A 64 2.72 -13.40 3.91
N LEU A 65 2.53 -14.62 3.41
CA LEU A 65 1.97 -15.75 4.17
C LEU A 65 2.94 -16.25 5.26
N ILE A 66 4.24 -16.39 4.94
CA ILE A 66 5.25 -16.78 5.92
C ILE A 66 5.36 -15.70 7.00
N ARG A 67 5.42 -14.42 6.62
CA ARG A 67 5.39 -13.26 7.54
C ARG A 67 4.21 -13.34 8.48
N THR A 68 3.01 -13.62 7.96
CA THR A 68 1.78 -13.70 8.77
C THR A 68 1.82 -14.88 9.75
N THR A 69 2.42 -16.00 9.35
CA THR A 69 2.61 -17.16 10.23
C THR A 69 3.56 -16.86 11.40
N LEU A 70 4.65 -16.13 11.14
CA LEU A 70 5.55 -15.64 12.18
C LEU A 70 4.86 -14.63 13.10
N GLN A 71 4.04 -13.74 12.55
CA GLN A 71 3.26 -12.79 13.32
C GLN A 71 2.26 -13.49 14.26
N ALA A 72 1.55 -14.51 13.77
CA ALA A 72 0.67 -15.34 14.59
C ALA A 72 1.44 -16.05 15.72
N SER A 73 2.63 -16.56 15.43
CA SER A 73 3.53 -17.19 16.41
C SER A 73 4.03 -16.20 17.48
N ARG A 74 4.32 -14.95 17.07
CA ARG A 74 4.66 -13.86 17.97
C ARG A 74 3.52 -13.54 18.91
N TYR A 75 2.30 -13.37 18.39
CA TYR A 75 1.13 -13.12 19.23
C TYR A 75 0.84 -14.27 20.19
N SER A 76 0.95 -15.52 19.74
CA SER A 76 0.81 -16.70 20.62
C SER A 76 1.79 -16.65 21.79
N THR A 77 3.05 -16.30 21.53
CA THR A 77 4.10 -16.20 22.56
C THR A 77 3.81 -15.06 23.55
N LEU A 78 3.36 -13.90 23.06
CA LEU A 78 3.01 -12.75 23.91
C LEU A 78 1.79 -13.02 24.79
N ILE A 79 0.76 -13.68 24.26
CA ILE A 79 -0.44 -14.06 25.01
C ILE A 79 -0.10 -15.07 26.11
N ALA A 80 0.70 -16.10 25.77
CA ALA A 80 1.18 -17.09 26.74
C ALA A 80 2.03 -16.43 27.86
N ALA A 81 2.91 -15.50 27.50
CA ALA A 81 3.72 -14.75 28.47
C ALA A 81 2.87 -13.85 29.40
N ALA A 82 1.69 -13.44 28.95
CA ALA A 82 0.71 -12.71 29.76
C ALA A 82 -0.10 -13.62 30.71
N GLY A 83 0.12 -14.95 30.70
CA GLY A 83 -0.56 -15.91 31.56
C GLY A 83 -1.96 -16.33 31.07
N GLU A 84 -2.34 -15.98 29.84
CA GLU A 84 -3.56 -16.47 29.19
C GLU A 84 -3.24 -17.61 28.21
N THR A 85 -4.17 -18.56 28.05
CA THR A 85 -4.01 -19.64 27.08
C THR A 85 -4.16 -19.08 25.66
N PRO A 86 -3.14 -19.20 24.79
CA PRO A 86 -3.22 -18.65 23.45
C PRO A 86 -4.27 -19.41 22.62
N PRO A 87 -5.06 -18.72 21.77
CA PRO A 87 -5.92 -19.37 20.80
C PRO A 87 -5.11 -20.26 19.86
N SER A 88 -5.80 -21.15 19.14
CA SER A 88 -5.10 -22.01 18.17
C SER A 88 -4.35 -21.16 17.14
N ARG A 89 -3.19 -21.66 16.68
CA ARG A 89 -2.33 -20.96 15.71
C ARG A 89 -3.09 -20.56 14.45
N TYR A 90 -4.06 -21.37 14.04
CA TYR A 90 -4.94 -21.09 12.92
C TYR A 90 -5.78 -19.82 13.15
N HIS A 91 -6.43 -19.67 14.31
CA HIS A 91 -7.20 -18.46 14.61
C HIS A 91 -6.31 -17.22 14.66
N LEU A 92 -5.12 -17.33 15.28
CA LEU A 92 -4.16 -16.23 15.31
C LEU A 92 -3.65 -15.86 13.91
N PHE A 93 -3.49 -16.84 13.03
CA PHE A 93 -3.13 -16.63 11.62
C PHE A 93 -4.24 -15.88 10.87
N LEU A 94 -5.50 -16.31 10.99
CA LEU A 94 -6.63 -15.63 10.35
C LEU A 94 -6.85 -14.20 10.86
N VAL A 95 -6.68 -13.99 12.17
CA VAL A 95 -6.70 -12.66 12.78
C VAL A 95 -5.57 -11.80 12.24
N SER A 96 -4.37 -12.36 12.09
CA SER A 96 -3.21 -11.63 11.56
C SER A 96 -3.39 -11.26 10.08
N LEU A 97 -3.94 -12.16 9.25
CA LEU A 97 -4.33 -11.85 7.87
C LEU A 97 -5.30 -10.67 7.81
N SER A 98 -6.39 -10.76 8.57
CA SER A 98 -7.43 -9.73 8.61
C SER A 98 -6.87 -8.39 9.09
N ARG A 99 -6.04 -8.42 10.15
CA ARG A 99 -5.40 -7.25 10.71
C ARG A 99 -4.54 -6.52 9.68
N ASN A 100 -3.73 -7.24 8.89
CA ASN A 100 -2.85 -6.61 7.90
C ASN A 100 -3.68 -5.77 6.92
N MET A 101 -4.74 -6.34 6.35
CA MET A 101 -5.68 -5.57 5.51
C MET A 101 -6.29 -4.37 6.24
N PHE A 102 -6.77 -4.54 7.48
CA PHE A 102 -7.40 -3.43 8.20
C PHE A 102 -6.44 -2.30 8.56
N VAL A 103 -5.19 -2.64 8.92
CA VAL A 103 -4.14 -1.65 9.26
C VAL A 103 -3.84 -0.78 8.06
N ASP A 104 -3.79 -1.39 6.88
CA ASP A 104 -3.52 -0.65 5.65
C ASP A 104 -4.76 0.12 5.19
N MET A 105 -5.97 -0.43 5.35
CA MET A 105 -7.22 0.18 4.87
C MET A 105 -7.70 1.37 5.71
N LEU A 106 -7.62 1.28 7.05
CA LEU A 106 -8.22 2.25 7.96
C LEU A 106 -7.24 3.35 8.37
N PRO A 107 -7.69 4.63 8.41
CA PRO A 107 -6.82 5.75 8.73
C PRO A 107 -6.26 5.69 10.15
N GLY A 108 -5.10 6.33 10.35
CA GLY A 108 -4.53 6.56 11.67
C GLY A 108 -4.27 5.28 12.47
N ARG A 109 -3.94 4.18 11.78
CA ARG A 109 -3.72 2.85 12.38
C ARG A 109 -4.90 2.31 13.18
N LEU A 110 -6.13 2.78 12.89
CA LEU A 110 -7.35 2.24 13.51
C LEU A 110 -7.52 0.74 13.22
N GLY A 111 -6.92 0.24 12.14
CA GLY A 111 -6.89 -1.19 11.83
C GLY A 111 -6.26 -2.06 12.91
N GLU A 112 -5.40 -1.51 13.77
CA GLU A 112 -4.87 -2.23 14.92
C GLU A 112 -5.97 -2.68 15.91
N LEU A 113 -7.08 -1.95 15.95
CA LEU A 113 -8.23 -2.30 16.78
C LEU A 113 -8.95 -3.57 16.28
N SER A 114 -8.81 -3.92 15.00
CA SER A 114 -9.37 -5.15 14.45
C SER A 114 -8.82 -6.40 15.16
N TYR A 115 -7.51 -6.40 15.47
CA TYR A 115 -6.86 -7.44 16.24
C TYR A 115 -7.51 -7.61 17.61
N ILE A 116 -7.68 -6.49 18.33
CA ILE A 116 -8.31 -6.48 19.65
C ILE A 116 -9.75 -6.97 19.55
N ALA A 117 -10.52 -6.47 18.59
CA ALA A 117 -11.92 -6.82 18.41
C ALA A 117 -12.11 -8.31 18.09
N MET A 118 -11.32 -8.86 17.16
CA MET A 118 -11.41 -10.26 16.75
C MET A 118 -10.99 -11.20 17.87
N LEU A 119 -9.90 -10.91 18.57
CA LEU A 119 -9.45 -11.75 19.69
C LEU A 119 -10.38 -11.67 20.90
N ASN A 120 -10.84 -10.47 21.26
CA ASN A 120 -11.72 -10.30 22.40
C ASN A 120 -13.10 -10.91 22.15
N ARG A 121 -13.69 -10.68 20.96
CA ARG A 121 -15.05 -11.16 20.66
C ARG A 121 -15.08 -12.58 20.13
N GLY A 122 -14.09 -12.97 19.33
CA GLY A 122 -14.04 -14.29 18.69
C GLY A 122 -13.29 -15.34 19.50
N CYS A 123 -12.25 -14.95 20.26
CA CYS A 123 -11.44 -15.87 21.06
C CYS A 123 -11.56 -15.67 22.58
N ARG A 124 -12.39 -14.71 23.03
CA ARG A 124 -12.66 -14.40 24.45
C ARG A 124 -11.43 -14.00 25.27
N LEU A 125 -10.37 -13.54 24.62
CA LEU A 125 -9.18 -13.02 25.31
C LEU A 125 -9.52 -11.69 25.99
N SER A 126 -8.88 -11.44 27.13
CA SER A 126 -9.10 -10.16 27.81
C SER A 126 -8.59 -9.00 26.95
N SER A 127 -9.35 -7.90 26.89
CA SER A 127 -8.94 -6.71 26.10
C SER A 127 -7.58 -6.18 26.55
N GLN A 128 -7.25 -6.40 27.82
CA GLN A 128 -5.98 -6.02 28.41
C GLN A 128 -4.80 -6.79 27.83
N VAL A 129 -4.92 -8.11 27.67
CA VAL A 129 -3.87 -8.93 27.06
C VAL A 129 -3.72 -8.57 25.58
N CYS A 130 -4.81 -8.35 24.85
CA CYS A 130 -4.76 -7.90 23.46
C CYS A 130 -4.06 -6.55 23.30
N ILE A 131 -4.35 -5.56 24.15
CA ILE A 131 -3.71 -4.25 24.08
C ILE A 131 -2.22 -4.38 24.43
N SER A 132 -1.89 -5.15 25.47
CA SER A 132 -0.50 -5.32 25.91
C SER A 132 0.33 -6.06 24.86
N SER A 133 -0.19 -7.14 24.27
CA SER A 133 0.50 -7.86 23.19
C SER A 133 0.71 -6.98 21.96
N LEU A 134 -0.28 -6.16 21.60
CA LEU A 134 -0.18 -5.21 20.49
C LEU A 134 0.89 -4.14 20.74
N LEU A 135 0.88 -3.51 21.91
CA LEU A 135 1.84 -2.46 22.27
C LEU A 135 3.27 -2.99 22.31
N ILE A 136 3.48 -4.15 22.95
CA ILE A 136 4.80 -4.80 23.01
C ILE A 136 5.26 -5.13 21.59
N SER A 137 4.39 -5.74 20.79
CA SER A 137 4.64 -6.05 19.37
C SER A 137 5.07 -4.81 18.58
N PHE A 138 4.41 -3.67 18.78
CA PHE A 138 4.77 -2.42 18.10
C PHE A 138 6.18 -1.92 18.47
N VAL A 139 6.57 -1.98 19.75
CA VAL A 139 7.91 -1.60 20.19
C VAL A 139 8.98 -2.51 19.55
N PHE A 140 8.77 -3.83 19.56
CA PHE A 140 9.69 -4.75 18.91
C PHE A 140 9.73 -4.60 17.40
N ASP A 141 8.64 -4.17 16.77
CA ASP A 141 8.61 -3.84 15.35
C ASP A 141 9.48 -2.60 15.02
N LEU A 142 9.56 -1.62 15.92
CA LEU A 142 10.47 -0.47 15.79
C LEU A 142 11.93 -0.86 16.03
N ILE A 143 12.21 -1.72 17.01
CA ILE A 143 13.55 -2.26 17.27
C ILE A 143 14.04 -3.05 16.05
N ALA A 144 13.19 -3.91 15.48
CA ALA A 144 13.51 -4.68 14.29
C ALA A 144 13.77 -3.78 13.08
N LEU A 145 13.01 -2.69 12.93
CA LEU A 145 13.23 -1.69 11.89
C LEU A 145 14.58 -0.96 12.09
N LEU A 146 14.87 -0.52 13.31
CA LEU A 146 16.15 0.10 13.65
C LEU A 146 17.32 -0.82 13.34
N PHE A 147 17.23 -2.09 13.75
CA PHE A 147 18.23 -3.10 13.44
C PHE A 147 18.47 -3.22 11.93
N LEU A 148 17.39 -3.30 11.13
CA LEU A 148 17.51 -3.40 9.68
C LEU A 148 18.24 -2.18 9.08
N ILE A 149 17.90 -0.96 9.52
CA ILE A 149 18.57 0.25 9.03
C ILE A 149 20.05 0.27 9.46
N LEU A 150 20.35 -0.10 10.72
CA LEU A 150 21.72 -0.17 11.21
C LEU A 150 22.57 -1.18 10.43
N VAL A 151 21.99 -2.27 9.92
CA VAL A 151 22.66 -3.22 9.02
C VAL A 151 22.92 -2.61 7.64
N LEU A 152 22.06 -1.72 7.14
CA LEU A 152 22.25 -1.07 5.85
C LEU A 152 23.41 -0.05 5.86
N ILE A 153 23.66 0.63 6.98
CA ILE A 153 24.74 1.63 7.11
C ILE A 153 26.13 1.06 6.74
N PRO A 154 26.64 -0.03 7.34
CA PRO A 154 27.95 -0.56 6.99
C PRO A 154 28.00 -1.05 5.55
N ILE A 155 26.90 -1.59 5.01
CA ILE A 155 26.83 -1.99 3.59
C ILE A 155 26.96 -0.76 2.68
N GLN A 156 26.28 0.34 3.00
CA GLN A 156 26.42 1.59 2.25
C GLN A 156 27.82 2.21 2.39
N LEU A 157 28.45 2.09 3.56
CA LEU A 157 29.81 2.56 3.79
C LEU A 157 30.83 1.79 2.92
N ILE A 158 30.72 0.46 2.87
CA ILE A 158 31.59 -0.40 2.05
C ILE A 158 31.40 -0.12 0.56
N THR A 159 30.16 0.13 0.14
CA THR A 159 29.83 0.39 -1.27
C THR A 159 30.04 1.85 -1.70
N GLY A 160 30.44 2.74 -0.79
CA GLY A 160 30.62 4.17 -1.09
C GLY A 160 29.30 4.92 -1.37
N THR A 161 28.16 4.35 -0.96
CA THR A 161 26.81 4.90 -1.21
C THR A 161 26.15 5.47 0.04
N LEU A 162 26.94 5.86 1.04
CA LEU A 162 26.42 6.33 2.33
C LEU A 162 25.55 7.58 2.16
N GLN A 163 24.29 7.45 2.56
CA GLN A 163 23.34 8.54 2.54
C GLN A 163 23.23 9.20 3.91
N GLY A 164 23.60 10.48 4.01
CA GLY A 164 23.56 11.22 5.28
C GLY A 164 22.18 11.25 5.94
N TRP A 165 21.11 11.30 5.15
CA TRP A 165 19.73 11.27 5.66
C TRP A 165 19.36 9.95 6.33
N LEU A 166 19.94 8.81 5.90
CA LEU A 166 19.69 7.51 6.49
C LEU A 166 20.28 7.42 7.91
N ALA A 167 21.47 8.00 8.12
CA ALA A 167 22.07 8.11 9.45
C ALA A 167 21.19 8.97 10.38
N GLY A 168 20.69 10.11 9.88
CA GLY A 168 19.73 10.95 10.62
C GLY A 168 18.44 10.21 10.98
N ALA A 169 17.85 9.48 10.03
CA ALA A 169 16.65 8.67 10.27
C ALA A 169 16.90 7.57 11.32
N SER A 170 18.07 6.92 11.27
CA SER A 170 18.49 5.91 12.24
C SER A 170 18.63 6.49 13.65
N ALA A 171 19.22 7.68 13.76
CA ALA A 171 19.39 8.37 15.04
C ALA A 171 18.03 8.75 15.65
N VAL A 172 17.13 9.34 14.85
CA VAL A 172 15.77 9.68 15.29
C VAL A 172 15.00 8.43 15.72
N LEU A 173 15.02 7.37 14.91
CA LEU A 173 14.37 6.11 15.26
C LEU A 173 14.98 5.48 16.52
N GLY A 174 16.30 5.54 16.67
CA GLY A 174 17.02 5.13 17.87
C GLY A 174 16.55 5.88 19.11
N ILE A 175 16.44 7.21 19.03
CA ILE A 175 15.90 8.04 20.11
C ILE A 175 14.46 7.64 20.44
N ILE A 176 13.60 7.43 19.45
CA ILE A 176 12.22 6.99 19.67
C ILE A 176 12.19 5.62 20.37
N VAL A 177 13.00 4.66 19.93
CA VAL A 177 13.11 3.34 20.57
C VAL A 177 13.62 3.47 22.01
N LEU A 178 14.64 4.29 22.25
CA LEU A 178 15.16 4.56 23.59
C LEU A 178 14.08 5.20 24.47
N ILE A 179 13.34 6.20 23.98
CA ILE A 179 12.21 6.80 24.71
C ILE A 179 11.16 5.73 25.03
N LEU A 180 10.78 4.88 24.08
CA LEU A 180 9.77 3.84 24.33
C LEU A 180 10.24 2.80 25.34
N LEU A 181 11.53 2.41 25.33
CA LEU A 181 12.08 1.44 26.27
C LEU A 181 12.32 2.07 27.66
N PHE A 182 12.97 3.23 27.70
CA PHE A 182 13.44 3.89 28.92
C PHE A 182 12.46 4.88 29.53
N LEU A 183 11.47 5.40 28.78
CA LEU A 183 10.43 6.26 29.37
C LEU A 183 9.22 5.43 29.75
N CYS A 184 8.70 4.55 28.88
CA CYS A 184 7.48 3.83 29.20
C CYS A 184 7.65 2.89 30.40
N TYR A 185 8.77 2.17 30.53
CA TYR A 185 8.96 1.21 31.62
C TYR A 185 9.10 1.85 33.02
N PRO A 186 10.04 2.78 33.29
CA PRO A 186 10.18 3.38 34.62
C PRO A 186 9.08 4.40 34.92
N VAL A 187 8.47 5.06 33.92
CA VAL A 187 7.30 5.93 34.17
C VAL A 187 6.10 5.09 34.58
N LEU A 188 5.85 3.93 33.94
CA LEU A 188 4.81 2.99 34.38
C LEU A 188 5.07 2.50 35.80
N LYS A 189 6.32 2.13 36.13
CA LYS A 189 6.74 1.69 37.47
C LYS A 189 6.59 2.80 38.52
N THR A 190 6.96 4.03 38.18
CA THR A 190 6.88 5.20 39.08
C THR A 190 5.43 5.62 39.30
N LEU A 191 4.63 5.67 38.25
CA LEU A 191 3.18 5.89 38.35
C LEU A 191 2.53 4.80 39.21
N ASN A 192 2.84 3.52 39.02
CA ASN A 192 2.30 2.45 39.85
C ASN A 192 2.72 2.51 41.33
N ARG A 193 3.86 3.16 41.65
CA ARG A 193 4.28 3.44 43.03
C ARG A 193 3.60 4.66 43.64
N LEU A 194 3.26 5.66 42.83
CA LEU A 194 2.65 6.91 43.28
C LEU A 194 1.13 6.82 43.36
N VAL A 195 0.48 6.10 42.45
CA VAL A 195 -0.98 5.96 42.39
C VAL A 195 -1.60 5.37 43.67
N PRO A 196 -0.99 4.40 44.40
CA PRO A 196 -1.53 3.92 45.67
C PRO A 196 -1.56 4.98 46.77
N ARG A 197 -0.74 6.04 46.66
CA ARG A 197 -0.68 7.14 47.65
C ARG A 197 -1.82 8.15 47.46
N PHE A 198 -2.38 8.22 46.26
CA PHE A 198 -3.60 8.96 46.01
C PHE A 198 -4.77 8.01 46.22
N ALA A 199 -5.58 8.24 47.24
CA ALA A 199 -6.77 7.45 47.57
C ALA A 199 -7.84 7.57 46.47
N PHE A 200 -7.58 6.97 45.30
CA PHE A 200 -8.54 6.90 44.22
C PHE A 200 -9.68 5.97 44.62
N SER A 201 -10.90 6.45 44.43
CA SER A 201 -12.11 5.68 44.68
C SER A 201 -12.02 4.28 44.06
N LYS A 202 -12.39 3.25 44.83
CA LYS A 202 -12.33 1.83 44.42
C LYS A 202 -13.22 1.51 43.20
N LYS A 203 -14.08 2.45 42.78
CA LYS A 203 -14.99 2.33 41.63
C LYS A 203 -14.73 3.47 40.62
N GLY A 204 -14.87 3.17 39.34
CA GLY A 204 -14.75 4.14 38.25
C GLY A 204 -13.58 3.90 37.30
N PHE A 205 -13.43 4.82 36.34
CA PHE A 205 -12.35 4.82 35.34
C PHE A 205 -10.93 4.81 35.93
N PRO A 206 -10.61 5.57 37.01
CA PRO A 206 -9.26 5.59 37.59
C PRO A 206 -8.83 4.23 38.14
N ALA A 207 -9.73 3.49 38.79
CA ALA A 207 -9.46 2.15 39.27
C ALA A 207 -9.25 1.14 38.13
N ARG A 208 -9.93 1.32 36.98
CA ARG A 208 -9.67 0.51 35.77
C ARG A 208 -8.30 0.83 35.18
N LEU A 209 -7.93 2.11 35.10
CA LEU A 209 -6.65 2.56 34.58
C LEU A 209 -5.49 2.08 35.46
N TYR A 210 -5.60 2.18 36.79
CA TYR A 210 -4.59 1.66 37.72
C TYR A 210 -4.41 0.14 37.56
N ARG A 211 -5.51 -0.63 37.49
CA ARG A 211 -5.44 -2.09 37.22
C ARG A 211 -4.83 -2.39 35.86
N PHE A 212 -5.07 -1.54 34.87
CA PHE A 212 -4.44 -1.64 33.55
C PHE A 212 -2.92 -1.46 33.67
N MET A 213 -2.46 -0.34 34.25
CA MET A 213 -1.05 -0.01 34.42
C MET A 213 -0.27 -1.02 35.27
N LYS A 214 -0.84 -1.50 36.38
CA LYS A 214 -0.19 -2.50 37.26
C LYS A 214 0.08 -3.82 36.54
N LYS A 215 -0.91 -4.31 35.79
CA LYS A 215 -0.77 -5.53 35.01
C LYS A 215 0.07 -5.33 33.75
N SER A 216 0.09 -4.14 33.14
CA SER A 216 1.03 -3.83 32.05
C SER A 216 2.47 -3.87 32.55
N GLU A 217 2.77 -3.32 33.74
CA GLU A 217 4.09 -3.48 34.38
C GLU A 217 4.44 -4.95 34.59
N THR A 218 3.50 -5.76 35.11
CA THR A 218 3.72 -7.21 35.28
C THR A 218 3.92 -7.92 33.94
N ALA A 219 3.17 -7.56 32.90
CA ALA A 219 3.33 -8.13 31.56
C ALA A 219 4.70 -7.76 30.96
N PHE A 220 5.17 -6.52 31.15
CA PHE A 220 6.51 -6.08 30.77
C PHE A 220 7.61 -6.81 31.56
N SER A 221 7.44 -7.01 32.87
CA SER A 221 8.42 -7.73 33.69
C SER A 221 8.45 -9.24 33.37
N LEU A 222 7.32 -9.84 33.02
CA LEU A 222 7.22 -11.24 32.60
C LEU A 222 7.78 -11.45 31.19
N THR A 223 7.58 -10.51 30.27
CA THR A 223 8.24 -10.54 28.95
C THR A 223 9.74 -10.28 29.03
N ALA A 224 10.22 -9.53 30.04
CA ALA A 224 11.64 -9.30 30.32
C ALA A 224 12.40 -10.57 30.80
N GLN A 225 11.73 -11.72 30.96
CA GLN A 225 12.45 -12.99 31.08
C GLN A 225 13.25 -13.25 29.79
N ALA A 226 14.56 -13.49 29.95
CA ALA A 226 15.54 -13.48 28.86
C ALA A 226 15.15 -14.36 27.64
N GLY A 227 14.45 -15.48 27.86
CA GLY A 227 14.01 -16.39 26.78
C GLY A 227 12.84 -15.85 25.94
N VAL A 228 11.89 -15.12 26.53
CA VAL A 228 10.72 -14.60 25.80
C VAL A 228 11.13 -13.37 24.99
N THR A 229 11.87 -12.43 25.59
CA THR A 229 12.35 -11.23 24.88
C THR A 229 13.16 -11.59 23.65
N ALA A 230 14.15 -12.47 23.77
CA ALA A 230 14.98 -12.88 22.63
C ALA A 230 14.14 -13.50 21.50
N ARG A 231 13.19 -14.38 21.83
CA ARG A 231 12.28 -15.00 20.86
C ARG A 231 11.42 -13.96 20.15
N ILE A 232 10.86 -12.98 20.87
CA ILE A 232 10.04 -11.92 20.28
C ILE A 232 10.89 -11.00 19.39
N THR A 233 12.12 -10.68 19.78
CA THR A 233 13.07 -9.92 18.95
C THR A 233 13.35 -10.64 17.64
N ILE A 234 13.73 -11.92 17.69
CA ILE A 234 14.02 -12.73 16.50
C ILE A 234 12.80 -12.81 15.59
N LEU A 235 11.62 -13.07 16.15
CA LEU A 235 10.37 -13.11 15.37
C LEU A 235 10.09 -11.75 14.72
N SER A 236 10.31 -10.63 15.41
CA SER A 236 10.04 -9.29 14.87
C SER A 236 11.04 -8.90 13.78
N ILE A 237 12.32 -9.26 13.93
CA ILE A 237 13.34 -9.10 12.88
C ILE A 237 12.95 -9.94 11.66
N ALA A 238 12.61 -11.21 11.85
CA ALA A 238 12.22 -12.09 10.75
C ALA A 238 10.96 -11.59 10.02
N ILE A 239 9.94 -11.11 10.75
CA ILE A 239 8.73 -10.49 10.18
C ILE A 239 9.11 -9.28 9.30
N ARG A 240 9.99 -8.40 9.80
CA ARG A 240 10.43 -7.21 9.06
C ARG A 240 11.28 -7.57 7.83
N VAL A 241 12.23 -8.47 7.97
CA VAL A 241 13.06 -8.98 6.87
C VAL A 241 12.18 -9.59 5.78
N LEU A 242 11.24 -10.47 6.12
CA LEU A 242 10.33 -11.05 5.14
C LEU A 242 9.44 -10.01 4.46
N LYS A 243 8.96 -9.00 5.20
CA LYS A 243 8.17 -7.91 4.61
C LYS A 243 8.99 -7.16 3.56
N TYR A 244 10.19 -6.70 3.91
CA TYR A 244 11.02 -5.92 3.01
C TYR A 244 11.60 -6.75 1.86
N LEU A 245 11.92 -8.03 2.07
CA LEU A 245 12.31 -8.93 0.98
C LEU A 245 11.15 -9.16 0.01
N GLY A 246 9.93 -9.39 0.50
CA GLY A 246 8.75 -9.50 -0.35
C GLY A 246 8.54 -8.24 -1.19
N LEU A 247 8.53 -7.07 -0.55
CA LEU A 247 8.38 -5.79 -1.24
C LEU A 247 9.53 -5.51 -2.23
N TYR A 248 10.76 -5.86 -1.88
CA TYR A 248 11.92 -5.74 -2.78
C TYR A 248 11.76 -6.62 -4.02
N ILE A 249 11.36 -7.89 -3.85
CA ILE A 249 11.13 -8.81 -4.97
C ILE A 249 10.05 -8.24 -5.89
N LEU A 250 8.94 -7.74 -5.33
CA LEU A 250 7.89 -7.10 -6.12
C LEU A 250 8.42 -5.85 -6.86
N PHE A 251 9.25 -5.03 -6.20
CA PHE A 251 9.88 -3.84 -6.80
C PHE A 251 10.75 -4.21 -7.99
N VAL A 252 11.62 -5.21 -7.83
CA VAL A 252 12.47 -5.73 -8.91
C VAL A 252 11.63 -6.23 -10.08
N GLY A 253 10.53 -6.94 -9.80
CA GLY A 253 9.61 -7.43 -10.84
C GLY A 253 8.93 -6.32 -11.65
N ILE A 254 8.70 -5.15 -11.04
CA ILE A 254 8.14 -3.97 -11.71
C ILE A 254 9.23 -3.23 -12.50
N VAL A 255 10.38 -2.99 -11.87
CA VAL A 255 11.46 -2.18 -12.42
C VAL A 255 12.14 -2.86 -13.60
N ASN A 256 12.53 -4.13 -13.48
CA ASN A 256 13.25 -4.83 -14.56
C ASN A 256 12.44 -4.92 -15.85
N ASN A 257 11.11 -4.93 -15.76
CA ASN A 257 10.22 -5.03 -16.92
C ASN A 257 9.91 -3.67 -17.57
N THR A 258 9.97 -2.57 -16.81
CA THR A 258 9.36 -1.30 -17.26
C THR A 258 10.26 -0.07 -17.09
N PHE A 259 11.34 -0.15 -16.32
CA PHE A 259 12.21 0.98 -15.97
C PHE A 259 13.70 0.59 -16.07
N PRO A 260 14.24 0.42 -17.29
CA PRO A 260 15.61 -0.10 -17.51
C PRO A 260 16.73 0.80 -16.95
N GLY A 261 16.44 2.05 -16.58
CA GLY A 261 17.39 2.97 -15.95
C GLY A 261 17.28 3.09 -14.43
N MET A 262 16.34 2.40 -13.78
CA MET A 262 16.16 2.48 -12.34
C MET A 262 16.96 1.39 -11.62
N THR A 263 17.71 1.79 -10.60
CA THR A 263 18.52 0.85 -9.81
C THR A 263 17.65 -0.14 -9.04
N THR A 264 18.10 -1.39 -9.00
CA THR A 264 17.56 -2.46 -8.16
C THR A 264 18.50 -2.81 -7.01
N ALA A 265 19.54 -2.01 -6.76
CA ALA A 265 20.47 -2.24 -5.66
C ALA A 265 19.74 -2.19 -4.30
N ILE A 266 19.95 -3.21 -3.47
CA ILE A 266 19.34 -3.32 -2.13
C ILE A 266 19.59 -2.06 -1.30
N THR A 267 20.79 -1.48 -1.39
CA THR A 267 21.20 -0.26 -0.67
C THR A 267 20.40 0.98 -1.06
N SER A 268 19.74 0.98 -2.22
CA SER A 268 18.88 2.05 -2.71
C SER A 268 17.39 1.73 -2.48
N VAL A 269 16.98 0.51 -2.79
CA VAL A 269 15.57 0.12 -2.73
C VAL A 269 15.08 -0.02 -1.29
N PHE A 270 15.86 -0.59 -0.38
CA PHE A 270 15.42 -0.79 1.01
C PHE A 270 15.16 0.55 1.73
N PRO A 271 16.05 1.56 1.68
CA PRO A 271 15.75 2.87 2.25
C PRO A 271 14.47 3.50 1.67
N ALA A 272 14.20 3.33 0.37
CA ALA A 272 12.97 3.81 -0.24
C ALA A 272 11.72 3.10 0.28
N LEU A 273 11.74 1.78 0.40
CA LEU A 273 10.63 1.00 0.96
C LEU A 273 10.40 1.33 2.44
N ILE A 274 11.47 1.50 3.23
CA ILE A 274 11.39 1.91 4.63
C ILE A 274 10.81 3.33 4.75
N SER A 275 11.22 4.26 3.88
CA SER A 275 10.69 5.62 3.83
C SER A 275 9.20 5.64 3.47
N ALA A 276 8.77 4.81 2.51
CA ALA A 276 7.37 4.66 2.14
C ALA A 276 6.51 4.16 3.33
N GLU A 277 6.98 3.13 4.02
CA GLU A 277 6.33 2.59 5.21
C GLU A 277 6.30 3.60 6.37
N ALA A 278 7.37 4.38 6.55
CA ALA A 278 7.42 5.45 7.54
C ALA A 278 6.41 6.56 7.21
N GLY A 279 6.29 6.93 5.93
CA GLY A 279 5.28 7.85 5.42
C GLY A 279 3.87 7.37 5.73
N ALA A 280 3.53 6.15 5.32
CA ALA A 280 2.22 5.53 5.59
C ALA A 280 1.92 5.33 7.08
N SER A 281 2.98 5.29 7.90
CA SER A 281 2.89 5.15 9.36
C SER A 281 2.61 6.45 10.11
N LEU A 282 2.68 7.60 9.43
CA LEU A 282 2.38 8.88 10.06
C LEU A 282 0.91 8.92 10.52
N PRO A 283 0.60 9.62 11.63
CA PRO A 283 -0.79 9.77 12.12
C PRO A 283 -1.59 10.75 11.24
N ILE A 284 -1.40 10.68 9.92
CA ILE A 284 -2.16 11.41 8.93
C ILE A 284 -3.35 10.51 8.56
N PRO A 285 -4.58 11.03 8.55
CA PRO A 285 -5.76 10.24 8.23
C PRO A 285 -5.84 9.95 6.73
N THR A 286 -4.87 9.25 6.15
CA THR A 286 -4.92 8.79 4.76
C THR A 286 -5.67 7.49 4.64
N PHE A 287 -6.54 7.39 3.64
CA PHE A 287 -7.22 6.17 3.25
C PHE A 287 -6.27 5.26 2.48
N LEU A 288 -6.22 3.98 2.85
CA LEU A 288 -5.31 2.96 2.27
C LEU A 288 -3.81 3.30 2.36
N GLY A 289 -3.40 4.30 3.15
CA GLY A 289 -2.03 4.85 3.14
C GLY A 289 -1.65 5.63 1.87
N LEU A 290 -2.61 5.85 0.97
CA LEU A 290 -2.39 6.52 -0.32
C LEU A 290 -1.97 7.98 -0.11
N GLY A 291 -0.98 8.39 -0.90
CA GLY A 291 -0.32 9.67 -0.82
C GLY A 291 0.92 9.59 0.06
N THR A 292 0.79 9.21 1.32
CA THR A 292 1.94 9.18 2.24
C THR A 292 2.95 8.08 1.92
N TYR A 293 2.49 6.90 1.47
CA TYR A 293 3.38 5.80 1.08
C TYR A 293 4.20 6.19 -0.15
N GLU A 294 3.52 6.68 -1.19
CA GLU A 294 4.14 7.10 -2.44
C GLU A 294 5.07 8.28 -2.21
N ALA A 295 4.65 9.30 -1.46
CA ALA A 295 5.50 10.44 -1.13
C ALA A 295 6.81 9.98 -0.48
N GLY A 296 6.72 9.19 0.60
CA GLY A 296 7.89 8.72 1.33
C GLY A 296 8.85 7.92 0.46
N GLY A 297 8.32 6.96 -0.32
CA GLY A 297 9.12 6.13 -1.20
C GLY A 297 9.73 6.89 -2.36
N SER A 298 8.94 7.71 -3.05
CA SER A 298 9.40 8.46 -4.22
C SER A 298 10.42 9.52 -3.84
N MET A 299 10.25 10.23 -2.71
CA MET A 299 11.27 11.17 -2.23
C MET A 299 12.61 10.50 -1.97
N ALA A 300 12.60 9.30 -1.38
CA ALA A 300 13.82 8.53 -1.15
C ALA A 300 14.48 8.09 -2.46
N LEU A 301 13.69 7.60 -3.44
CA LEU A 301 14.21 7.26 -4.77
C LEU A 301 14.75 8.48 -5.52
N ILE A 302 14.08 9.62 -5.44
CA ILE A 302 14.54 10.89 -6.04
C ILE A 302 15.87 11.33 -5.40
N ALA A 303 15.98 11.23 -4.07
CA ALA A 303 17.22 11.51 -3.35
C ALA A 303 18.36 10.54 -3.72
N LEU A 304 18.02 9.36 -4.26
CA LEU A 304 18.93 8.36 -4.82
C LEU A 304 19.22 8.58 -6.32
N GLY A 305 18.70 9.66 -6.92
CA GLY A 305 18.93 10.01 -8.33
C GLY A 305 17.91 9.45 -9.32
N ALA A 306 16.82 8.83 -8.86
CA ALA A 306 15.74 8.41 -9.75
C ALA A 306 14.98 9.63 -10.31
N ASP A 307 14.56 9.54 -11.56
CA ASP A 307 13.63 10.48 -12.17
C ASP A 307 12.32 10.58 -11.36
N LYS A 308 11.80 11.81 -11.17
CA LYS A 308 10.63 12.09 -10.33
C LYS A 308 9.38 11.33 -10.78
N SER A 309 9.12 11.33 -12.09
CA SER A 309 7.95 10.66 -12.68
C SER A 309 8.06 9.15 -12.49
N SER A 310 9.24 8.59 -12.79
CA SER A 310 9.49 7.15 -12.66
C SER A 310 9.45 6.68 -11.20
N ALA A 311 10.04 7.44 -10.27
CA ALA A 311 9.99 7.15 -8.83
C ALA A 311 8.55 7.17 -8.29
N PHE A 312 7.72 8.10 -8.75
CA PHE A 312 6.30 8.14 -8.39
C PHE A 312 5.52 6.94 -8.95
N ILE A 313 5.63 6.69 -10.26
CA ILE A 313 4.88 5.62 -10.92
C ILE A 313 5.26 4.24 -10.36
N VAL A 314 6.55 3.98 -10.12
CA VAL A 314 7.01 2.71 -9.53
C VAL A 314 6.45 2.53 -8.12
N MET A 315 6.54 3.55 -7.25
CA MET A 315 6.03 3.43 -5.88
C MET A 315 4.52 3.29 -5.83
N LEU A 316 3.79 4.00 -6.69
CA LEU A 316 2.34 3.88 -6.81
C LEU A 316 1.93 2.49 -7.34
N ALA A 317 2.58 1.99 -8.39
CA ALA A 317 2.32 0.65 -8.92
C ALA A 317 2.62 -0.43 -7.88
N MET A 318 3.76 -0.33 -7.21
CA MET A 318 4.16 -1.19 -6.10
C MET A 318 3.11 -1.24 -5.00
N HIS A 319 2.65 -0.06 -4.56
CA HIS A 319 1.66 0.04 -3.51
C HIS A 319 0.33 -0.58 -3.94
N ILE A 320 -0.18 -0.23 -5.13
CA ILE A 320 -1.44 -0.81 -5.64
C ILE A 320 -1.37 -2.34 -5.72
N ILE A 321 -0.29 -2.89 -6.28
CA ILE A 321 -0.17 -4.34 -6.50
C ILE A 321 -0.03 -5.09 -5.17
N SER A 322 0.83 -4.61 -4.26
CA SER A 322 0.98 -5.21 -2.93
C SER A 322 -0.34 -5.15 -2.15
N GLN A 323 -1.05 -4.02 -2.22
CA GLN A 323 -2.31 -3.81 -1.53
C GLN A 323 -3.43 -4.73 -2.02
N ILE A 324 -3.52 -4.96 -3.34
CA ILE A 324 -4.46 -5.96 -3.89
C ILE A 324 -4.18 -7.34 -3.28
N GLY A 325 -2.91 -7.76 -3.23
CA GLY A 325 -2.51 -9.03 -2.63
C GLY A 325 -2.88 -9.13 -1.14
N ASP A 326 -2.47 -8.16 -0.34
CA ASP A 326 -2.75 -8.15 1.10
C ASP A 326 -4.26 -8.07 1.40
N TYR A 327 -5.05 -7.36 0.60
CA TYR A 327 -6.50 -7.27 0.77
C TYR A 327 -7.21 -8.56 0.42
N LEU A 328 -6.82 -9.24 -0.67
CA LEU A 328 -7.38 -10.55 -1.00
C LEU A 328 -7.12 -11.55 0.13
N LEU A 329 -5.89 -11.60 0.63
CA LEU A 329 -5.53 -12.46 1.76
C LEU A 329 -6.28 -12.08 3.05
N GLY A 330 -6.42 -10.79 3.33
CA GLY A 330 -7.13 -10.30 4.52
C GLY A 330 -8.63 -10.56 4.48
N ILE A 331 -9.28 -10.40 3.31
CA ILE A 331 -10.69 -10.76 3.10
C ILE A 331 -10.89 -12.25 3.35
N VAL A 332 -10.06 -13.11 2.75
CA VAL A 332 -10.11 -14.55 2.98
C VAL A 332 -9.93 -14.87 4.47
N GLY A 333 -8.94 -14.26 5.12
CA GLY A 333 -8.71 -14.41 6.55
C GLY A 333 -9.93 -14.03 7.40
N CYS A 334 -10.56 -12.90 7.07
CA CYS A 334 -11.70 -12.38 7.81
C CYS A 334 -12.93 -13.27 7.64
N VAL A 335 -13.24 -13.67 6.40
CA VAL A 335 -14.36 -14.55 6.07
C VAL A 335 -14.21 -15.91 6.78
N LEU A 336 -13.04 -16.54 6.68
CA LEU A 336 -12.77 -17.82 7.35
C LEU A 336 -12.86 -17.69 8.87
N PHE A 337 -12.38 -16.58 9.45
CA PHE A 337 -12.48 -16.33 10.88
C PHE A 337 -13.94 -16.23 11.33
N LEU A 338 -14.77 -15.49 10.60
CA LEU A 338 -16.19 -15.33 10.92
C LEU A 338 -16.96 -16.65 10.85
N PHE A 339 -16.64 -17.52 9.89
CA PHE A 339 -17.25 -18.85 9.79
C PHE A 339 -16.88 -19.74 10.97
N LYS A 340 -15.61 -19.72 11.41
CA LYS A 340 -15.13 -20.56 12.51
C LYS A 340 -15.51 -20.03 13.89
N ALA A 341 -15.50 -18.71 14.08
CA ALA A 341 -15.90 -18.07 15.34
C ALA A 341 -17.36 -18.36 15.72
N LYS A 342 -18.25 -18.57 14.73
CA LYS A 342 -19.66 -18.95 14.97
C LYS A 342 -19.83 -20.40 15.47
N GLN A 343 -18.87 -21.30 15.22
CA GLN A 343 -18.97 -22.71 15.66
C GLN A 343 -18.62 -22.89 17.15
N GLY A 344 -17.93 -21.91 17.78
CA GLY A 344 -17.62 -21.91 19.20
C GLY A 344 -18.66 -21.17 20.05
N GLN A 345 -19.86 -21.75 20.22
CA GLN A 345 -20.94 -21.40 21.17
C GLN A 345 -20.85 -20.00 21.81
N ILE A 346 -21.31 -18.96 21.11
CA ILE A 346 -21.70 -17.69 21.75
C ILE A 346 -22.89 -18.03 22.67
N PRO A 347 -22.87 -17.75 23.98
CA PRO A 347 -24.05 -17.92 24.81
C PRO A 347 -25.15 -17.04 24.21
N GLU A 348 -26.27 -17.66 23.87
CA GLU A 348 -27.45 -16.95 23.38
C GLU A 348 -27.89 -15.92 24.41
N THR A 349 -27.53 -14.66 24.15
CA THR A 349 -28.38 -13.55 24.58
C THR A 349 -29.27 -13.30 23.37
N GLY A 350 -30.54 -13.71 23.53
CA GLY A 350 -31.53 -13.77 22.47
C GLY A 350 -31.63 -12.49 21.63
N GLN A 351 -32.08 -12.69 20.38
CA GLN A 351 -32.21 -11.73 19.26
C GLN A 351 -30.93 -11.46 18.46
N ARG A 352 -30.47 -12.45 17.65
CA ARG A 352 -29.33 -12.19 16.74
C ARG A 352 -29.15 -13.12 15.53
N GLU A 353 -30.22 -13.47 14.80
CA GLU A 353 -30.06 -14.28 13.57
C GLU A 353 -30.09 -13.50 12.24
N THR A 354 -30.79 -12.36 12.15
CA THR A 354 -31.01 -11.67 10.86
C THR A 354 -29.82 -10.82 10.40
N GLN A 355 -29.10 -10.16 11.32
CA GLN A 355 -27.99 -9.27 10.95
C GLN A 355 -26.73 -10.01 10.47
N GLY A 356 -26.51 -11.24 10.96
CA GLY A 356 -25.34 -12.04 10.57
C GLY A 356 -25.43 -12.62 9.16
N ARG A 357 -26.63 -12.88 8.66
CA ARG A 357 -26.88 -13.27 7.26
C ARG A 357 -26.82 -12.04 6.35
N LEU A 358 -27.40 -10.92 6.77
CA LEU A 358 -27.33 -9.68 5.99
C LEU A 358 -25.90 -9.19 5.81
N LEU A 359 -25.08 -9.19 6.87
CA LEU A 359 -23.66 -8.79 6.75
C LEU A 359 -22.88 -9.73 5.82
N LEU A 360 -23.16 -11.04 5.88
CA LEU A 360 -22.49 -12.01 5.01
C LEU A 360 -22.93 -11.86 3.55
N ILE A 361 -24.23 -11.62 3.31
CA ILE A 361 -24.75 -11.27 1.98
C ILE A 361 -24.13 -9.98 1.49
N VAL A 362 -24.02 -8.94 2.32
CA VAL A 362 -23.40 -7.66 1.95
C VAL A 362 -21.92 -7.84 1.61
N ILE A 363 -21.17 -8.63 2.38
CA ILE A 363 -19.76 -8.94 2.10
C ILE A 363 -19.63 -9.74 0.80
N THR A 364 -20.45 -10.78 0.60
CA THR A 364 -20.45 -11.57 -0.64
C THR A 364 -20.84 -10.71 -1.84
N LEU A 365 -21.84 -9.85 -1.72
CA LEU A 365 -22.26 -8.91 -2.75
C LEU A 365 -21.14 -7.91 -3.05
N PHE A 366 -20.45 -7.40 -2.03
CA PHE A 366 -19.33 -6.49 -2.19
C PHE A 366 -18.15 -7.15 -2.91
N ILE A 367 -17.84 -8.41 -2.59
CA ILE A 367 -16.81 -9.20 -3.29
C ILE A 367 -17.23 -9.43 -4.75
N LEU A 368 -18.49 -9.80 -5.01
CA LEU A 368 -19.01 -10.01 -6.37
C LEU A 368 -19.02 -8.70 -7.18
N ILE A 369 -19.36 -7.57 -6.55
CA ILE A 369 -19.32 -6.24 -7.18
C ILE A 369 -17.88 -5.83 -7.46
N ALA A 370 -16.96 -6.00 -6.51
CA ALA A 370 -15.55 -5.68 -6.69
C ALA A 370 -14.92 -6.54 -7.82
N PHE A 371 -15.24 -7.84 -7.85
CA PHE A 371 -14.78 -8.74 -8.90
C PHE A 371 -15.44 -8.42 -10.26
N GLY A 372 -16.74 -8.12 -10.27
CA GLY A 372 -17.45 -7.69 -11.46
C GLY A 372 -16.91 -6.38 -12.02
N PHE A 373 -16.61 -5.40 -11.16
CA PHE A 373 -15.97 -4.15 -11.55
C PHE A 373 -14.57 -4.38 -12.11
N LEU A 374 -13.76 -5.25 -11.48
CA LEU A 374 -12.44 -5.63 -12.00
C LEU A 374 -12.55 -6.25 -13.40
N VAL A 375 -13.48 -7.18 -13.61
CA VAL A 375 -13.74 -7.79 -14.92
C VAL A 375 -14.20 -6.73 -15.93
N LEU A 376 -15.08 -5.82 -15.55
CA LEU A 376 -15.53 -4.73 -16.42
C LEU A 376 -14.39 -3.79 -16.80
N GLN A 377 -13.48 -3.45 -15.87
CA GLN A 377 -12.31 -2.64 -16.15
C GLN A 377 -11.34 -3.35 -17.11
N ILE A 378 -11.04 -4.63 -16.87
CA ILE A 378 -10.21 -5.45 -17.79
C ILE A 378 -10.86 -5.52 -19.18
N THR A 379 -12.17 -5.67 -19.23
CA THR A 379 -12.92 -5.73 -20.50
C THR A 379 -12.96 -4.37 -21.19
N ALA A 380 -13.13 -3.27 -20.45
CA ALA A 380 -13.11 -1.91 -20.99
C ALA A 380 -11.73 -1.54 -21.53
N VAL A 381 -10.66 -1.97 -20.86
CA VAL A 381 -9.29 -1.84 -21.37
C VAL A 381 -9.12 -2.64 -22.66
N LYS A 382 -9.55 -3.90 -22.69
CA LYS A 382 -9.50 -4.72 -23.92
C LYS A 382 -10.31 -4.11 -25.07
N LYS A 383 -11.41 -3.43 -24.77
CA LYS A 383 -12.27 -2.73 -25.75
C LYS A 383 -11.71 -1.39 -26.24
N ARG A 384 -10.71 -0.80 -25.57
CA ARG A 384 -10.07 0.46 -26.01
C ARG A 384 -9.14 0.29 -27.22
N GLY A 385 -9.11 -0.89 -27.84
CA GLY A 385 -8.32 -1.16 -29.04
C GLY A 385 -6.86 -1.49 -28.75
N SER A 386 -6.07 -1.64 -29.81
CA SER A 386 -4.65 -1.93 -29.71
C SER A 386 -3.90 -0.76 -29.07
N PHE A 387 -3.33 -0.98 -27.89
CA PHE A 387 -2.37 -0.05 -27.27
C PHE A 387 -0.98 -0.08 -27.95
N LYS A 388 -0.76 -0.99 -28.91
CA LYS A 388 0.41 -0.91 -29.77
C LYS A 388 0.15 0.15 -30.83
N PRO A 389 1.00 1.19 -30.93
CA PRO A 389 0.92 2.11 -32.06
C PRO A 389 1.01 1.30 -33.36
N PRO A 390 0.27 1.68 -34.43
CA PRO A 390 0.44 1.06 -35.73
C PRO A 390 1.92 1.12 -36.14
N ALA A 391 2.38 0.11 -36.88
CA ALA A 391 3.75 0.09 -37.38
C ALA A 391 4.02 1.40 -38.14
N ALA A 392 5.19 2.00 -37.93
CA ALA A 392 5.58 3.22 -38.62
C ALA A 392 5.40 3.02 -40.14
N ALA A 393 4.68 3.94 -40.78
CA ALA A 393 4.41 3.85 -42.21
C ALA A 393 5.74 3.81 -42.98
N LYS A 394 5.83 2.89 -43.95
CA LYS A 394 6.98 2.84 -44.86
C LYS A 394 6.91 4.04 -45.80
N THR A 395 8.03 4.74 -45.96
CA THR A 395 8.18 5.77 -46.98
C THR A 395 8.10 5.10 -48.35
N VAL A 396 7.10 5.46 -49.16
CA VAL A 396 7.02 5.05 -50.55
C VAL A 396 7.67 6.15 -51.37
N PHE A 397 8.74 5.81 -52.09
CA PHE A 397 9.36 6.73 -53.04
C PHE A 397 8.58 6.64 -54.35
N ILE A 398 7.99 7.76 -54.77
CA ILE A 398 7.37 7.88 -56.09
C ILE A 398 8.52 8.08 -57.08
N THR A 399 8.69 7.14 -58.02
CA THR A 399 9.80 7.13 -58.99
C THR A 399 9.46 7.74 -60.36
N GLU A 400 8.25 8.27 -60.55
CA GLU A 400 7.85 8.89 -61.81
C GLU A 400 7.97 10.43 -61.75
N GLU A 401 8.61 11.00 -62.77
CA GLU A 401 8.76 12.45 -62.92
C GLU A 401 7.42 13.14 -63.24
N PRO A 402 7.19 14.37 -62.75
CA PRO A 402 5.98 15.14 -63.02
C PRO A 402 5.77 15.44 -64.50
N SER A 403 4.58 15.18 -65.04
CA SER A 403 4.08 15.86 -66.24
C SER A 403 3.58 17.27 -65.84
N PRO A 404 3.88 18.36 -66.58
CA PRO A 404 3.67 19.74 -66.12
C PRO A 404 2.21 20.22 -66.12
N GLU A 405 1.25 19.40 -66.54
CA GLU A 405 -0.14 19.80 -66.70
C GLU A 405 -1.07 18.93 -65.87
N THR A 406 -1.23 19.23 -64.58
CA THR A 406 -2.43 18.81 -63.85
C THR A 406 -2.93 19.90 -62.92
N ASP A 407 -4.19 20.29 -63.15
CA ASP A 407 -5.03 21.06 -62.24
C ASP A 407 -5.14 20.29 -60.91
N LEU A 408 -4.44 20.78 -59.87
CA LEU A 408 -4.25 20.08 -58.60
C LEU A 408 -5.56 20.03 -57.80
N LYS A 409 -6.37 19.00 -58.02
CA LYS A 409 -7.51 18.65 -57.17
C LYS A 409 -7.13 17.55 -56.18
N GLY A 410 -6.77 17.95 -54.96
CA GLY A 410 -6.47 17.03 -53.87
C GLY A 410 -6.81 17.67 -52.52
N PHE A 411 -7.05 16.84 -51.51
CA PHE A 411 -7.23 17.28 -50.13
C PHE A 411 -6.09 16.72 -49.27
N MET A 412 -5.59 17.54 -48.35
CA MET A 412 -4.60 17.14 -47.36
C MET A 412 -5.33 16.92 -46.03
N VAL A 413 -5.22 15.71 -45.48
CA VAL A 413 -5.71 15.39 -44.15
C VAL A 413 -4.51 15.36 -43.21
N TRP A 414 -4.50 16.28 -42.26
CA TRP A 414 -3.56 16.28 -41.16
C TRP A 414 -4.15 15.44 -40.02
N SER A 415 -3.49 14.33 -39.69
CA SER A 415 -3.85 13.50 -38.54
C SER A 415 -2.73 13.59 -37.51
N SER A 416 -3.03 14.23 -36.37
CA SER A 416 -2.17 14.19 -35.20
C SER A 416 -2.73 13.18 -34.22
N ASN A 417 -1.99 12.10 -33.97
CA ASN A 417 -2.38 11.16 -32.93
C ASN A 417 -1.89 11.65 -31.55
N ARG A 418 -2.55 11.17 -30.48
CA ARG A 418 -2.25 11.55 -29.08
C ARG A 418 -0.82 11.18 -28.62
N SER A 419 -0.06 10.48 -29.45
CA SER A 419 1.32 10.05 -29.21
C SER A 419 2.37 11.01 -29.81
N GLY A 420 1.96 12.11 -30.44
CA GLY A 420 2.88 13.10 -31.03
C GLY A 420 3.45 12.70 -32.38
N ASN A 421 3.00 11.59 -32.99
CA ASN A 421 3.29 11.30 -34.38
C ASN A 421 2.37 12.14 -35.27
N GLN A 422 2.99 12.87 -36.20
CA GLN A 422 2.30 13.62 -37.24
C GLN A 422 2.32 12.76 -38.51
N ASP A 423 1.14 12.31 -38.95
CA ASP A 423 1.01 11.65 -40.24
C ASP A 423 0.27 12.58 -41.20
N PHE A 424 0.87 12.81 -42.36
CA PHE A 424 0.29 13.57 -43.45
C PHE A 424 -0.31 12.59 -44.44
N HIS A 425 -1.61 12.71 -44.68
CA HIS A 425 -2.31 11.94 -45.70
C HIS A 425 -2.77 12.88 -46.80
N GLY A 426 -2.42 12.58 -48.04
CA GLY A 426 -2.93 13.33 -49.19
C GLY A 426 -2.62 12.59 -50.47
N THR A 427 -3.54 12.68 -51.43
CA THR A 427 -3.29 12.39 -52.84
C THR A 427 -2.99 13.71 -53.52
N ILE A 428 -1.81 14.25 -53.24
CA ILE A 428 -1.23 15.33 -54.03
C ILE A 428 -0.13 14.66 -54.87
N PRO A 429 -0.20 14.69 -56.21
CA PRO A 429 0.99 14.37 -56.99
C PRO A 429 2.07 15.36 -56.55
N HIS A 430 3.26 14.85 -56.20
CA HIS A 430 4.51 15.58 -55.88
C HIS A 430 4.94 15.73 -54.41
N TYR A 431 4.35 15.02 -53.44
CA TYR A 431 4.99 14.81 -52.12
C TYR A 431 5.02 13.32 -51.73
N PRO A 432 6.07 12.84 -51.03
CA PRO A 432 6.14 11.44 -50.59
C PRO A 432 5.00 11.16 -49.60
N VAL A 433 4.02 10.37 -50.04
CA VAL A 433 2.88 9.95 -49.24
C VAL A 433 3.26 8.72 -48.42
N ARG A 434 2.94 8.73 -47.12
CA ARG A 434 3.08 7.55 -46.27
C ARG A 434 1.79 6.73 -46.31
N GLU A 435 1.87 5.53 -46.86
CA GLU A 435 0.74 4.60 -46.98
C GLU A 435 0.65 3.66 -45.77
N ASN A 436 -0.57 3.37 -45.34
CA ASN A 436 -0.88 2.47 -44.23
C ASN A 436 -0.86 1.00 -44.70
N ALA A 437 -0.29 0.10 -43.89
CA ALA A 437 -0.28 -1.35 -44.07
C ALA A 437 -1.66 -2.07 -44.04
N SER A 438 -2.79 -1.38 -43.87
CA SER A 438 -4.12 -1.99 -43.66
C SER A 438 -5.15 -1.77 -44.78
N GLY A 439 -4.81 -1.10 -45.89
CA GLY A 439 -5.59 -1.11 -47.14
C GLY A 439 -7.07 -0.70 -47.06
N LYS A 440 -7.51 0.04 -46.03
CA LYS A 440 -8.90 0.50 -45.89
C LYS A 440 -8.96 2.01 -45.58
N PRO A 441 -9.79 2.80 -46.29
CA PRO A 441 -9.98 4.20 -45.96
C PRO A 441 -10.82 4.34 -44.68
N HIS A 442 -10.25 4.96 -43.65
CA HIS A 442 -11.02 5.49 -42.51
C HIS A 442 -11.48 6.90 -42.88
N LEU A 443 -12.78 7.07 -43.13
CA LEU A 443 -13.42 8.38 -43.23
C LEU A 443 -13.95 8.76 -41.85
N GLU A 444 -13.25 9.66 -41.14
CA GLU A 444 -13.88 10.48 -40.10
C GLU A 444 -14.20 11.87 -40.68
N PRO A 445 -15.34 12.48 -40.33
CA PRO A 445 -15.69 13.81 -40.79
C PRO A 445 -14.81 14.86 -40.08
N VAL A 446 -13.89 15.47 -40.83
CA VAL A 446 -13.06 16.59 -40.35
C VAL A 446 -13.83 17.89 -40.58
N ALA A 447 -14.06 18.63 -39.50
CA ALA A 447 -14.50 20.02 -39.54
C ALA A 447 -13.37 20.89 -40.13
N ILE A 448 -13.68 21.64 -41.19
CA ILE A 448 -12.76 22.60 -41.80
C ILE A 448 -12.64 23.79 -40.84
N ILE A 449 -11.54 23.87 -40.09
CA ILE A 449 -11.13 25.08 -39.39
C ILE A 449 -10.23 25.86 -40.34
N THR A 450 -10.74 26.98 -40.86
CA THR A 450 -9.96 27.97 -41.59
C THR A 450 -9.48 29.02 -40.60
N GLU A 451 -8.27 28.87 -40.06
CA GLU A 451 -7.53 29.98 -39.46
C GLU A 451 -6.19 30.14 -40.18
N THR A 452 -6.05 31.29 -40.82
CA THR A 452 -4.85 31.75 -41.51
C THR A 452 -3.95 32.46 -40.50
N TYR A 453 -2.83 31.84 -40.10
CA TYR A 453 -1.74 32.56 -39.42
C TYR A 453 -0.62 32.80 -40.42
N CYS A 454 -0.46 34.05 -40.85
CA CYS A 454 0.75 34.55 -41.49
C CYS A 454 1.86 34.66 -40.43
N PHE A 455 2.91 33.85 -40.56
CA PHE A 455 4.22 34.19 -40.01
C PHE A 455 5.05 34.81 -41.14
N LEU A 456 5.34 36.10 -41.00
CA LEU A 456 6.41 36.77 -41.76
C LEU A 456 7.72 36.58 -40.99
N PHE A 457 8.78 36.37 -41.78
CA PHE A 457 10.17 36.10 -41.41
C PHE A 457 10.76 37.05 -40.36
#